data_AF-A0A842RY32-F1
#
_entry.id   AF-A0A842RY32-F1
#
_cell.length_a   1.000
_cell.length_b   1.000
_cell.length_c   1.000
_cell.angle_alpha   90.00
_cell.angle_beta   90.00
_cell.angle_gamma   90.00
#
_symmetry.space_group_name_H-M   'P 1'
#
loop_
_entity.id
_entity.type
_entity.pdbx_description
1 polymer ?
#
loop_
_entity_poly.entity_id
_entity_poly.type
_entity_poly.pdbx_seq_one_letter_code
_entity_poly.pdbx_strand_id
1 'polypeptide(L)' 'MKLISVNIPSSYLEVLELLVADGKFPNRSEAIRVSIRDLIKTEYLIDEKIQKTYDTHDEPEINFQTEDNMVI' A
#
# COMPACT_ATOMS: atom_id res chain seq x y z
N MET A 1 12.21 -3.06 4.94
CA MET A 1 10.83 -2.59 5.18
C MET A 1 10.91 -1.12 5.57
N LYS A 2 10.11 -0.24 4.95
CA LYS A 2 9.99 1.17 5.34
C LYS A 2 8.64 1.39 6.03
N LEU A 3 8.59 2.29 7.02
CA LEU A 3 7.33 2.68 7.68
C LEU A 3 6.58 3.67 6.79
N ILE A 4 5.29 3.42 6.57
CA ILE A 4 4.40 4.29 5.79
C ILE A 4 3.19 4.61 6.66
N SER A 5 2.86 5.89 6.78
CA SER A 5 1.61 6.37 7.40
C SER A 5 0.64 6.74 6.30
N VAL A 6 -0.61 6.25 6.38
CA VAL A 6 -1.67 6.54 5.41
C VAL A 6 -2.94 6.95 6.13
N ASN A 7 -3.70 7.86 5.52
CA ASN A 7 -5.04 8.20 5.98
C ASN A 7 -6.05 7.46 5.10
N ILE A 8 -6.93 6.65 5.70
CA ILE A 8 -7.96 5.88 4.99
C ILE A 8 -9.30 5.99 5.73
N PRO A 9 -10.43 5.82 5.04
CA PRO A 9 -11.74 5.79 5.68
C PRO A 9 -11.82 4.74 6.79
N SER A 10 -12.53 5.06 7.88
CA SER A 10 -12.70 4.16 9.03
C SER A 10 -13.36 2.83 8.65
N SER A 11 -14.29 2.86 7.69
CA SER A 11 -14.96 1.67 7.17
C SER A 11 -13.97 0.64 6.59
N TYR A 12 -12.86 1.08 5.99
CA TYR A 12 -11.86 0.16 5.45
C TYR A 12 -11.00 -0.43 6.56
N LEU A 13 -10.72 0.34 7.60
CA LEU A 13 -10.00 -0.14 8.77
C LEU A 13 -10.81 -1.22 9.52
N GLU A 14 -12.12 -1.02 9.66
CA GLU A 14 -13.04 -2.00 10.27
C GLU A 14 -13.02 -3.33 9.50
N VAL A 15 -13.09 -3.28 8.16
CA VAL A 15 -13.00 -4.49 7.33
C VAL A 15 -11.64 -5.18 7.50
N LEU A 16 -10.53 -4.44 7.56
CA LEU A 16 -9.21 -5.02 7.82
C LEU A 16 -9.13 -5.70 9.19
N GLU A 17 -9.78 -5.14 10.21
CA GLU A 17 -9.85 -5.75 11.54
C GLU A 17 -10.65 -7.04 11.55
N LEU A 18 -11.79 -7.07 10.85
CA LEU A 18 -12.58 -8.30 10.67
C LEU A 18 -11.76 -9.40 9.99
N LEU A 19 -11.00 -9.07 8.94
CA LEU A 19 -10.15 -10.04 8.24
C LEU A 19 -9.06 -10.63 9.16
N VAL A 20 -8.55 -9.83 10.11
CA VAL A 20 -7.58 -10.30 11.11
C VAL A 20 -8.27 -11.13 12.18
N ALA A 21 -9.45 -10.71 12.66
CA ALA A 21 -10.24 -11.43 13.65
C ALA A 21 -10.67 -12.82 13.13
N ASP A 22 -11.00 -12.92 11.84
CA ASP A 22 -11.30 -14.17 11.14
C ASP A 22 -10.06 -15.08 10.95
N GLY A 23 -8.87 -14.61 11.33
CA GLY A 23 -7.61 -15.35 11.18
C GLY A 23 -7.09 -15.43 9.74
N LYS A 24 -7.67 -14.67 8.80
CA LYS A 24 -7.22 -14.65 7.39
C LYS A 24 -5.85 -13.99 7.25
N PHE A 25 -5.56 -13.01 8.10
CA PHE A 25 -4.26 -12.36 8.18
C PHE A 25 -3.79 -12.25 9.63
N PRO A 26 -2.47 -12.35 9.88
CA PRO A 26 -1.93 -12.26 11.24
C PRO A 26 -2.03 -10.85 11.84
N ASN A 27 -2.10 -9.80 11.02
CA ASN A 27 -2.27 -8.42 11.45
C ASN A 27 -2.68 -7.51 10.27
N ARG A 28 -3.13 -6.28 10.59
CA ARG A 28 -3.57 -5.28 9.62
C ARG A 28 -2.47 -4.94 8.61
N SER A 29 -1.22 -4.81 9.06
CA SER A 29 -0.10 -4.46 8.20
C SER A 29 0.19 -5.54 7.15
N GLU A 30 0.01 -6.81 7.49
CA GLU A 30 0.16 -7.91 6.53
C GLU A 30 -0.98 -7.93 5.51
N ALA A 31 -2.22 -7.73 5.96
CA ALA A 31 -3.37 -7.61 5.06
C ALA A 31 -3.17 -6.48 4.03
N ILE A 32 -2.68 -5.31 4.48
CA ILE A 32 -2.37 -4.16 3.62
C ILE A 32 -1.25 -4.50 2.63
N ARG A 33 -0.13 -5.07 3.11
CA ARG A 33 1.00 -5.43 2.25
C ARG A 33 0.61 -6.44 1.17
N VAL A 34 -0.18 -7.46 1.53
CA VAL A 34 -0.71 -8.46 0.58
C VAL A 34 -1.58 -7.79 -0.46
N SER A 35 -2.51 -6.92 -0.03
CA SER A 35 -3.40 -6.18 -0.94
C SER A 35 -2.61 -5.32 -1.93
N ILE A 36 -1.59 -4.59 -1.47
CA ILE A 36 -0.72 -3.76 -2.32
C ILE A 36 0.08 -4.64 -3.28
N ARG A 37 0.66 -5.75 -2.81
CA ARG A 37 1.42 -6.68 -3.66
C ARG A 37 0.53 -7.26 -4.76
N ASP A 38 -0.68 -7.68 -4.41
CA ASP A 38 -1.58 -8.33 -5.34
C ASP A 38 -2.16 -7.31 -6.34
N LEU A 39 -2.38 -6.06 -5.92
CA LEU A 39 -2.67 -4.93 -6.81
C LEU A 39 -1.52 -4.68 -7.79
N ILE A 40 -0.29 -4.50 -7.31
CA ILE A 40 0.88 -4.26 -8.18
C ILE A 40 1.06 -5.42 -9.15
N LYS A 41 0.92 -6.66 -8.68
CA LYS A 41 0.94 -7.82 -9.56
C LYS A 41 -0.15 -7.72 -10.62
N THR A 42 -1.40 -7.46 -10.25
CA THR A 42 -2.50 -7.38 -11.22
C THR A 42 -2.28 -6.28 -12.27
N GLU A 43 -1.84 -5.10 -11.84
CA GLU A 43 -1.64 -3.94 -12.72
C GLU A 43 -0.33 -4.00 -13.53
N TYR A 44 0.71 -4.66 -13.02
CA TYR A 44 2.06 -4.68 -13.61
C TYR A 44 2.58 -6.06 -14.02
N LEU A 45 1.78 -7.14 -13.95
CA LEU A 45 2.15 -8.47 -14.49
C LEU A 45 2.18 -8.52 -16.04
N ILE A 46 2.31 -7.38 -16.72
CA ILE A 46 2.75 -7.26 -18.11
C ILE A 46 3.79 -6.12 -18.25
N ASP A 47 4.89 -6.18 -17.49
CA ASP A 47 6.26 -5.91 -17.99
C ASP A 47 7.29 -5.95 -16.85
N GLU A 48 8.38 -6.71 -17.07
CA GLU A 48 9.46 -7.07 -16.14
C GLU A 48 10.33 -5.92 -15.57
N LYS A 49 9.79 -4.70 -15.37
CA LYS A 49 10.61 -3.53 -15.00
C LYS A 49 10.71 -3.24 -13.51
N ILE A 50 9.82 -3.78 -12.68
CA ILE A 50 9.76 -3.46 -11.24
C ILE A 50 11.03 -3.92 -10.51
N GLN A 51 11.62 -5.06 -10.86
CA GLN A 51 12.78 -5.59 -10.13
C GLN A 51 14.04 -4.70 -10.22
N LYS A 52 14.24 -3.95 -11.31
CA LYS A 52 15.44 -3.11 -11.49
C LYS A 52 15.45 -1.84 -10.63
N THR A 53 14.30 -1.38 -10.14
CA THR A 53 14.20 -0.10 -9.40
C THR A 53 14.44 -0.25 -7.90
N TYR A 54 14.31 -1.46 -7.33
CA TYR A 54 14.52 -1.69 -5.89
C TYR A 54 15.98 -2.04 -5.51
N ASP A 55 16.83 -2.36 -6.49
CA ASP A 55 18.23 -2.77 -6.24
C ASP A 55 19.23 -1.59 -6.25
N THR A 56 18.83 -0.41 -6.70
CA THR A 56 19.62 0.83 -6.51
C THR A 56 19.26 1.47 -5.18
N HIS A 57 20.26 1.66 -4.31
CA HIS A 57 20.18 2.32 -3.00
C HIS A 57 19.76 3.81 -3.03
N ASP A 58 19.21 4.30 -4.13
CA ASP A 58 18.70 5.67 -4.24
C ASP A 58 17.19 5.65 -4.00
N GLU A 59 16.74 6.21 -2.88
CA GLU A 59 15.31 6.43 -2.66
C GLU A 59 14.77 7.38 -3.74
N PRO A 60 13.75 7.02 -4.52
CA PRO A 60 13.09 8.00 -5.35
C PRO A 60 12.28 8.92 -4.44
N GLU A 61 12.57 10.22 -4.47
CA GLU A 61 11.67 11.25 -3.97
C GLU A 61 10.42 11.27 -4.86
N ILE A 62 9.44 10.43 -4.51
CA ILE A 62 8.10 10.53 -5.09
C ILE A 62 7.43 11.69 -4.37
N ASN A 63 7.48 12.87 -4.99
CA ASN A 63 6.87 14.08 -4.47
C ASN A 63 5.34 14.00 -4.68
N PHE A 64 4.62 13.43 -3.72
CA PHE A 64 3.17 13.50 -3.66
C PHE A 64 2.77 14.92 -3.26
N GLN A 65 2.71 15.82 -4.25
CA GLN A 65 2.02 17.09 -4.08
C GLN A 65 0.57 16.77 -3.73
N THR A 66 0.25 16.85 -2.44
CA THR A 66 -1.14 16.84 -2.00
C THR A 66 -1.65 18.21 -2.42
N GLU A 67 -2.43 18.27 -3.50
CA GLU A 67 -3.16 19.49 -3.83
C GLU A 67 -4.15 19.74 -2.68
N ASP A 68 -3.70 20.53 -1.71
CA ASP A 68 -4.55 21.27 -0.78
C ASP A 68 -5.47 22.16 -1.62
N ASN A 69 -6.62 21.61 -2.03
CA ASN A 69 -7.82 22.39 -2.30
C ASN A 69 -9.07 21.51 -2.44
N MET A 70 -9.86 21.42 -1.37
CA MET A 70 -11.28 21.75 -1.53
C MET A 70 -11.86 22.29 -0.22
N VAL A 71 -12.02 23.62 -0.24
CA VAL A 71 -12.88 24.45 0.59
C VAL A 71 -14.31 23.87 0.65
N ILE A 72 -14.91 23.77 1.84
CA ILE A 72 -15.90 24.69 2.45
C ILE A 72 -15.89 24.49 3.96
#